data_AF-A0A9X3BWB0-F1
#
_entry.id   AF-A0A9X3BWB0-F1
#
_cell.length_a   1.000
_cell.length_b   1.000
_cell.length_c   1.000
_cell.angle_alpha   90.00
_cell.angle_beta   90.00
_cell.angle_gamma   90.00
#
_symmetry.space_group_name_H-M   'P 1'
#
loop_
_entity.id
_entity.type
_entity.pdbx_description
1 polymer ?
#
loop_
_entity_poly.entity_id
_entity_poly.type
_entity_poly.pdbx_seq_one_letter_code
_entity_poly.pdbx_strand_id
1 'polypeptide(L)'
;IADGLRSEPSELTFAHLQHVLTDVLTVSEDEIRSAVAELAVRARLVSEPSGAVGLAAYRRHATPAGPTVVVLSGGNIEPALLADIVGASAAVGVDQGH
;
A
#
# COMPACT_ATOMS: atom_id res chain seq x y z
N ILE A 1 -4.76 7.04 -7.59
CA ILE A 1 -5.16 5.60 -7.62
C ILE A 1 -5.72 5.07 -6.30
N ALA A 2 -5.33 5.61 -5.13
CA ALA A 2 -5.86 5.19 -3.82
C ALA A 2 -7.07 6.04 -3.39
N ASP A 3 -8.16 5.94 -4.15
CA ASP A 3 -9.29 6.87 -4.03
C ASP A 3 -10.06 6.71 -2.72
N GLY A 4 -9.97 5.55 -2.07
CA GLY A 4 -10.52 5.29 -0.74
C GLY A 4 -9.87 6.10 0.39
N LEU A 5 -8.79 6.84 0.12
CA LEU A 5 -8.11 7.71 1.08
C LEU A 5 -8.40 9.20 0.88
N ARG A 6 -9.28 9.58 -0.06
CA ARG A 6 -9.56 10.98 -0.39
C ARG A 6 -10.46 11.70 0.63
N SER A 7 -11.02 10.99 1.60
CA SER A 7 -11.87 11.58 2.63
C SER A 7 -11.05 12.21 3.74
N GLU A 8 -11.47 13.38 4.21
CA GLU A 8 -10.91 13.98 5.42
C GLU A 8 -11.47 13.30 6.68
N PRO A 9 -10.62 13.03 7.69
CA PRO A 9 -11.10 12.55 8.98
C PRO A 9 -11.97 13.61 9.66
N SER A 10 -12.97 13.17 10.44
CA SER A 10 -13.75 14.08 11.29
C SER A 10 -12.85 14.76 12.32
N GLU A 11 -13.26 15.91 12.86
CA GLU A 11 -12.52 16.61 13.92
C GLU A 11 -12.21 15.70 15.12
N LEU A 12 -13.17 14.88 15.54
CA LEU A 12 -12.99 13.94 16.66
C LEU A 12 -11.96 12.85 16.33
N THR A 13 -12.00 12.33 15.10
CA THR A 13 -11.03 11.34 14.62
C THR A 13 -9.64 11.97 14.56
N PHE A 14 -9.51 13.14 13.97
CA PHE A 14 -8.23 13.85 13.85
C PHE A 14 -7.64 14.16 15.22
N ALA A 15 -8.45 14.67 16.16
CA ALA A 15 -8.01 14.93 17.52
C ALA A 15 -7.51 13.65 18.23
N HIS A 16 -8.16 12.51 18.05
CA HIS A 16 -7.67 11.23 18.59
C HIS A 16 -6.33 10.83 17.96
N LEU A 17 -6.23 10.90 16.63
CA LEU A 17 -5.02 10.53 15.89
C LEU A 17 -3.80 11.34 16.35
N GLN A 18 -3.96 12.63 16.66
CA GLN A 18 -2.88 13.48 17.17
C GLN A 18 -2.28 13.00 18.50
N HIS A 19 -3.02 12.23 19.31
CA HIS A 19 -2.53 11.73 20.60
C HIS A 19 -1.96 10.30 20.52
N VAL A 20 -2.37 9.50 19.54
CA VAL A 20 -2.04 8.07 19.47
C VAL A 20 -1.06 7.72 18.36
N LEU A 21 -0.96 8.54 17.31
CA LEU A 21 0.00 8.32 16.23
C LEU A 21 1.39 8.82 16.64
N THR A 22 2.39 8.02 16.32
CA THR A 22 3.79 8.43 16.47
C THR A 22 4.29 9.21 15.24
N ASP A 23 3.82 8.85 14.04
CA ASP A 23 4.24 9.46 12.79
C ASP A 23 3.20 9.25 11.67
N VAL A 24 3.35 10.02 10.57
CA VAL A 24 2.57 9.90 9.34
C VAL A 24 3.52 9.81 8.16
N LEU A 25 3.52 8.65 7.49
CA LEU A 25 4.34 8.41 6.31
C LEU A 25 3.49 8.57 5.03
N THR A 26 4.08 9.19 4.01
CA THR A 26 3.47 9.34 2.69
C THR A 26 4.14 8.43 1.66
N VAL A 27 3.40 8.08 0.61
CA VAL A 27 3.87 7.24 -0.50
C VAL A 27 3.35 7.78 -1.82
N SER A 28 4.11 7.56 -2.87
CA SER A 28 3.75 7.87 -4.26
C SER A 28 2.81 6.82 -4.85
N GLU A 29 2.14 7.17 -5.95
CA GLU A 29 1.27 6.22 -6.66
C GLU A 29 2.04 5.01 -7.21
N ASP A 30 3.29 5.19 -7.65
CA ASP A 30 4.12 4.10 -8.17
C ASP A 30 4.50 3.10 -7.07
N GLU A 31 4.82 3.59 -5.87
CA GLU A 31 5.07 2.74 -4.69
C GLU A 31 3.81 1.96 -4.29
N ILE A 32 2.63 2.57 -4.41
CA ILE A 32 1.35 1.88 -4.18
C ILE A 32 1.13 0.79 -5.22
N ARG A 33 1.37 1.05 -6.51
CA ARG A 33 1.26 0.04 -7.59
C ARG A 33 2.21 -1.13 -7.35
N SER A 34 3.46 -0.84 -6.98
CA SER A 34 4.45 -1.87 -6.66
C SER A 34 4.00 -2.75 -5.48
N ALA A 35 3.43 -2.15 -4.43
CA ALA A 35 2.89 -2.89 -3.29
C ALA A 35 1.69 -3.78 -3.66
N VAL A 36 0.77 -3.29 -4.49
CA VAL A 36 -0.35 -4.10 -5.01
C VAL A 36 0.16 -5.29 -5.80
N ALA A 37 1.17 -5.09 -6.67
CA ALA A 37 1.78 -6.18 -7.43
C ALA A 37 2.49 -7.20 -6.52
N GLU A 38 3.24 -6.74 -5.51
CA GLU A 38 3.88 -7.60 -4.52
C GLU A 38 2.86 -8.47 -3.79
N LEU A 39 1.74 -7.88 -3.33
CA LEU A 39 0.66 -8.60 -2.65
C LEU A 39 0.05 -9.68 -3.57
N ALA A 40 -0.24 -9.34 -4.83
CA ALA A 40 -0.86 -10.26 -5.77
C ALA A 40 0.07 -11.42 -6.17
N VAL A 41 1.33 -11.11 -6.48
CA VAL A 41 2.27 -12.09 -7.06
C VAL A 41 2.95 -12.92 -5.99
N ARG A 42 3.41 -12.30 -4.89
CA ARG A 42 4.21 -12.96 -3.85
C ARG A 42 3.35 -13.47 -2.69
N ALA A 43 2.39 -12.66 -2.23
CA ALA A 43 1.55 -13.03 -1.10
C ALA A 43 0.24 -13.74 -1.51
N ARG A 44 -0.12 -13.73 -2.80
CA ARG A 44 -1.40 -14.24 -3.33
C ARG A 44 -2.62 -13.58 -2.68
N LEU A 45 -2.48 -12.31 -2.30
CA LEU A 45 -3.53 -11.50 -1.72
C LEU A 45 -4.00 -10.46 -2.73
N VAL A 46 -5.31 -10.32 -2.87
CA VAL A 46 -5.92 -9.26 -3.67
C VAL A 46 -6.13 -8.04 -2.80
N SER A 47 -5.51 -6.93 -3.16
CA SER A 47 -5.69 -5.64 -2.49
C SER A 47 -6.00 -4.56 -3.51
N GLU A 48 -6.87 -3.63 -3.13
CA GLU A 48 -7.03 -2.37 -3.86
C GLU A 48 -5.88 -1.40 -3.51
N PRO A 49 -5.62 -0.36 -4.33
CA PRO A 49 -4.51 0.57 -4.07
C PRO A 49 -4.53 1.19 -2.67
N SER A 50 -5.70 1.60 -2.17
CA SER A 50 -5.87 2.15 -0.81
C SER A 50 -5.50 1.14 0.28
N GLY A 51 -5.77 -0.14 0.07
CA GLY A 51 -5.45 -1.22 1.02
C GLY A 51 -3.97 -1.60 1.04
N ALA A 52 -3.21 -1.23 0.01
CA ALA A 52 -1.80 -1.56 -0.11
C ALA A 52 -0.84 -0.47 0.43
N VAL A 53 -1.34 0.71 0.79
CA VAL A 53 -0.50 1.86 1.19
C VAL A 53 0.38 1.56 2.41
N GLY A 54 -0.08 0.71 3.34
CA GLY A 54 0.72 0.30 4.50
C GLY A 54 1.94 -0.52 4.10
N LEU A 55 1.81 -1.40 3.10
CA LEU A 55 2.93 -2.17 2.58
C LEU A 55 3.88 -1.26 1.79
N ALA A 56 3.33 -0.35 0.98
CA ALA A 56 4.13 0.63 0.25
C ALA A 56 5.00 1.46 1.21
N ALA A 57 4.42 1.95 2.31
CA ALA A 57 5.14 2.72 3.31
C ALA A 57 6.22 1.89 4.00
N TYR A 58 5.90 0.65 4.40
CA TYR A 58 6.85 -0.27 5.02
C TYR A 58 8.05 -0.59 4.12
N ARG A 59 7.85 -0.68 2.80
CA ARG A 59 8.94 -0.92 1.84
C ARG A 59 9.79 0.32 1.58
N ARG A 60 9.18 1.50 1.60
CA ARG A 60 9.83 2.76 1.22
C ARG A 60 10.60 3.41 2.36
N HIS A 61 10.10 3.29 3.58
CA HIS A 61 10.61 4.02 4.74
C HIS A 61 11.32 3.10 5.71
N ALA A 62 12.25 3.66 6.49
CA ALA A 62 12.82 2.96 7.62
C ALA A 62 11.79 2.90 8.74
N THR A 63 11.28 1.71 9.05
CA THR A 63 10.37 1.50 10.18
C THR A 63 11.12 1.03 11.42
N PRO A 64 10.56 1.20 12.63
CA PRO A 64 11.15 0.67 13.86
C PRO A 64 11.45 -0.83 13.76
N ALA A 65 12.52 -1.26 14.43
CA ALA A 65 12.90 -2.66 14.45
C ALA A 65 11.88 -3.51 15.24
N GLY A 66 11.68 -4.75 14.81
CA GLY A 66 10.83 -5.73 15.49
C GLY A 66 9.70 -6.26 14.62
N PRO A 67 8.82 -7.10 15.19
CA PRO A 67 7.65 -7.61 14.48
C PRO A 67 6.77 -6.46 13.99
N THR A 68 6.49 -6.45 12.68
CA THR A 68 5.66 -5.41 12.04
C THR A 68 4.38 -6.04 11.48
N VAL A 69 3.25 -5.38 11.70
CA VAL A 69 1.96 -5.74 11.12
C VAL A 69 1.53 -4.67 10.14
N VAL A 70 1.19 -5.08 8.92
CA VAL A 70 0.56 -4.22 7.91
C VAL A 70 -0.90 -4.64 7.77
N VAL A 71 -1.82 -3.68 7.87
CA VAL A 71 -3.25 -3.93 7.69
C VAL A 71 -3.62 -3.72 6.22
N LEU A 72 -4.14 -4.77 5.58
CA LEU A 72 -4.79 -4.67 4.27
C LEU A 72 -6.27 -4.38 4.49
N SER A 73 -6.67 -3.12 4.34
CA SER A 73 -8.01 -2.65 4.68
C SER A 73 -9.07 -2.94 3.60
N GLY A 74 -8.67 -3.23 2.36
CA GLY A 74 -9.59 -3.41 1.23
C GLY A 74 -8.99 -4.21 0.07
N GLY A 75 -9.89 -4.82 -0.71
CA GLY A 75 -9.57 -5.69 -1.85
C GLY A 75 -10.54 -5.54 -3.02
N ASN A 76 -11.35 -4.48 -3.04
CA ASN A 76 -12.34 -4.26 -4.09
C ASN A 76 -11.69 -3.55 -5.28
N ILE A 77 -10.80 -4.26 -5.96
CA ILE A 77 -10.08 -3.77 -7.13
C ILE A 77 -10.76 -4.23 -8.42
N GLU A 78 -10.88 -3.32 -9.39
CA GLU A 78 -11.32 -3.69 -10.74
C GLU A 78 -10.34 -4.69 -11.38
N PRO A 79 -10.81 -5.83 -11.93
CA PRO A 79 -9.92 -6.84 -12.49
C PRO A 79 -8.98 -6.30 -13.58
N ALA A 80 -9.44 -5.34 -14.39
CA ALA A 80 -8.62 -4.69 -15.41
C ALA A 80 -7.46 -3.88 -14.80
N LEU A 81 -7.71 -3.16 -13.71
CA LEU A 81 -6.66 -2.41 -13.00
C LEU A 81 -5.65 -3.35 -12.34
N LEU A 82 -6.12 -4.45 -11.74
CA LEU A 82 -5.21 -5.45 -11.17
C LEU A 82 -4.33 -6.08 -12.26
N ALA A 83 -4.92 -6.44 -13.40
CA ALA A 83 -4.18 -6.98 -14.54
C ALA A 83 -3.15 -5.99 -15.10
N ASP A 84 -3.50 -4.70 -15.20
CA ASP A 84 -2.58 -3.62 -15.59
C ASP A 84 -1.36 -3.54 -14.64
N ILE A 85 -1.62 -3.43 -13.33
CA ILE A 85 -0.56 -3.30 -12.32
C ILE A 85 0.38 -4.52 -12.31
N VAL A 86 -0.19 -5.73 -12.36
CA VAL A 86 0.58 -6.97 -12.35
C VAL A 86 1.33 -7.16 -13.68
N GLY A 87 0.70 -6.84 -14.81
CA GLY A 87 1.29 -6.91 -16.14
C GLY A 87 2.46 -5.95 -16.32
N ALA A 88 2.30 -4.70 -15.87
CA ALA A 88 3.37 -3.71 -15.87
C ALA A 88 4.56 -4.14 -15.00
N SER A 89 4.29 -4.75 -13.84
CA SER A 89 5.34 -5.26 -12.95
C SER A 89 6.11 -6.43 -13.56
N ALA A 90 5.42 -7.33 -14.28
CA ALA A 90 6.06 -8.42 -15.00
C ALA A 90 6.96 -7.92 -16.16
N ALA A 91 6.60 -6.82 -16.81
CA ALA A 91 7.40 -6.21 -17.87
C ALA A 91 8.68 -5.54 -17.36
N VAL A 92 8.70 -5.10 -16.10
CA VAL A 92 9.88 -4.52 -15.43
C VAL A 92 10.82 -5.61 -14.89
N GLY A 93 10.38 -6.88 -14.83
CA GLY A 93 11.13 -8.02 -14.32
C GLY A 93 12.12 -8.64 -15.32
N VAL A 94 13.10 -7.87 -15.80
CA VAL A 94 14.43 -8.39 -16.17
C VAL A 94 15.46 -7.57 -15.40
N ASP A 95 16.00 -8.19 -14.34
CA ASP A 95 17.20 -7.86 -13.56
C ASP A 95 16.95 -7.74 -12.04
N GLN A 96 17.94 -8.17 -11.26
CA GLN A 96 18.05 -8.30 -9.79
C GLN A 96 17.47 -9.64 -9.25
N GLY A 97 18.21 -10.75 -9.20
CA GLY A 97 19.62 -10.90 -8.82
C GLY A 97 19.69 -11.13 -7.30
N HIS A 98 20.06 -12.35 -6.91
CA HIS A 98 20.41 -12.72 -5.53
C HIS A 98 21.74 -12.07 -5.13
#